data_AF-A0AAN0NLC3-F1
#
_entry.id   AF-A0AAN0NLC3-F1
#
_cell.length_a   1.000
_cell.length_b   1.000
_cell.length_c   1.000
_cell.angle_alpha   90.00
_cell.angle_beta   90.00
_cell.angle_gamma   90.00
#
_symmetry.space_group_name_H-M   'P 1'
#
loop_
_entity.id
_entity.type
_entity.pdbx_description
1 polymer ?
#
loop_
_entity_poly.entity_id
_entity_poly.type
_entity_poly.pdbx_seq_one_letter_code
_entity_poly.pdbx_strand_id
1 'polypeptide(L)'
;MAKTILAYGDSNTHGTPPMTDRMVYARYGADVRWPTLLGRSLQPDWQVIEAGLPGRTAAHDCPVMGTHRNGQVGLRIALESHGPIDLLTIMLGTNDSKTFFGLSADGIAAGLASLLAIAQSDEYQTRHGGLRFC
;
A
#
# COMPACT_ATOMS: atom_id res chain seq x y z
N MET A 1 -6.64 -17.20 -16.28
CA MET A 1 -6.25 -16.87 -14.89
C MET A 1 -6.82 -15.50 -14.56
N ALA A 2 -7.31 -15.31 -13.34
CA ALA A 2 -7.79 -14.00 -12.90
C ALA A 2 -6.61 -13.00 -12.86
N LYS A 3 -6.85 -11.76 -13.24
CA LYS A 3 -5.89 -10.66 -13.16
C LYS A 3 -5.66 -10.26 -11.70
N THR A 4 -4.46 -9.81 -11.37
CA THR A 4 -4.07 -9.52 -9.99
C THR A 4 -4.00 -8.02 -9.73
N ILE A 5 -4.74 -7.55 -8.72
CA ILE A 5 -4.62 -6.21 -8.14
C ILE A 5 -3.78 -6.28 -6.87
N LEU A 6 -2.75 -5.46 -6.74
CA LEU A 6 -2.04 -5.25 -5.48
C LEU A 6 -2.62 -4.01 -4.77
N ALA A 7 -3.25 -4.22 -3.61
CA ALA A 7 -3.74 -3.14 -2.75
C ALA A 7 -2.67 -2.74 -1.73
N TYR A 8 -1.87 -1.72 -2.06
CA TYR A 8 -0.75 -1.25 -1.25
C TYR A 8 -1.15 -0.03 -0.41
N GLY A 9 -1.07 -0.14 0.93
CA GLY A 9 -1.43 0.99 1.78
C GLY A 9 -1.09 0.84 3.25
N ASP A 10 -1.74 1.65 4.08
CA ASP A 10 -1.51 1.70 5.52
C ASP A 10 -2.58 0.91 6.32
N SER A 11 -2.91 1.38 7.52
CA SER A 11 -3.99 0.85 8.38
C SER A 11 -5.36 0.85 7.70
N ASN A 12 -5.63 1.81 6.82
CA ASN A 12 -6.90 1.89 6.10
C ASN A 12 -7.03 0.74 5.09
N THR A 13 -5.92 0.32 4.47
CA THR A 13 -5.87 -0.87 3.61
C THR A 13 -5.80 -2.16 4.42
N HIS A 14 -5.12 -2.14 5.57
CA HIS A 14 -5.09 -3.29 6.48
C HIS A 14 -6.47 -3.61 7.05
N GLY A 15 -7.34 -2.60 7.19
CA GLY A 15 -8.62 -2.70 7.88
C GLY A 15 -8.47 -2.62 9.40
N THR A 16 -7.59 -1.75 9.90
CA THR A 16 -7.49 -1.50 11.34
C THR A 16 -8.65 -0.61 11.79
N PRO A 17 -9.47 -1.03 12.77
CA PRO A 17 -10.49 -0.18 13.38
C PRO A 17 -9.88 1.05 14.07
N PRO A 18 -10.65 2.14 14.26
CA PRO A 18 -10.20 3.26 15.08
C PRO A 18 -9.72 2.79 16.45
N MET A 19 -8.45 3.05 16.76
CA MET A 19 -7.83 2.57 18.00
C MET A 19 -8.25 3.48 19.16
N THR A 20 -8.77 2.89 20.22
CA THR A 20 -9.01 3.57 21.51
C THR A 20 -7.81 3.48 22.45
N ASP A 21 -6.92 2.50 22.23
CA ASP A 21 -5.70 2.26 22.99
C ASP A 21 -4.59 1.73 22.06
N ARG A 22 -3.33 2.08 22.33
CA ARG A 22 -2.17 1.76 21.47
C ARG A 22 -1.77 0.29 21.48
N MET A 23 -2.23 -0.48 22.46
CA MET A 23 -1.95 -1.90 22.63
C MET A 23 -3.03 -2.79 22.00
N VAL A 24 -4.12 -2.22 21.48
CA VAL A 24 -5.19 -2.97 20.85
C VAL A 24 -4.86 -3.23 19.38
N TYR A 25 -4.56 -4.49 19.07
CA TYR A 25 -4.34 -4.96 17.71
C TYR A 25 -5.60 -5.64 17.18
N ALA A 26 -6.44 -4.86 16.49
CA ALA A 26 -7.66 -5.35 15.86
C ALA A 26 -7.59 -5.22 14.33
N ARG A 27 -8.30 -6.11 13.64
CA ARG A 27 -8.47 -6.07 12.18
C ARG A 27 -9.92 -6.42 11.85
N TYR A 28 -10.55 -5.59 11.02
CA TYR A 28 -11.88 -5.86 10.49
C TYR A 28 -11.92 -7.18 9.72
N GLY A 29 -13.08 -7.84 9.73
CA GLY A 29 -13.36 -9.03 8.94
C GLY A 29 -13.24 -8.78 7.43
N ALA A 30 -13.07 -9.85 6.66
CA ALA A 30 -12.92 -9.78 5.19
C ALA A 30 -14.19 -9.28 4.47
N ASP A 31 -15.30 -9.14 5.17
CA ASP A 31 -16.56 -8.57 4.73
C ASP A 31 -16.65 -7.05 4.91
N VAL A 32 -15.65 -6.42 5.51
CA VAL A 32 -15.63 -4.98 5.78
C VAL A 32 -14.46 -4.29 5.08
N ARG A 33 -13.31 -4.96 4.91
CA ARG A 33 -12.12 -4.35 4.34
C ARG A 33 -12.32 -4.02 2.86
N TRP A 34 -11.94 -2.82 2.45
CA TRP A 34 -12.14 -2.39 1.06
C TRP A 34 -11.46 -3.29 0.01
N PRO A 35 -10.24 -3.85 0.20
CA PRO A 35 -9.62 -4.67 -0.83
C PRO A 35 -10.38 -5.98 -1.06
N THR A 36 -10.94 -6.55 0.00
CA THR A 36 -11.70 -7.81 -0.09
C THR A 36 -13.08 -7.58 -0.69
N LEU A 37 -13.74 -6.47 -0.37
CA LEU A 37 -14.97 -6.04 -1.02
C LEU A 37 -14.77 -5.76 -2.51
N LEU A 38 -13.67 -5.07 -2.87
CA LEU A 38 -13.28 -4.86 -4.25
C LEU A 38 -13.09 -6.20 -4.97
N GLY A 39 -12.31 -7.12 -4.38
CA GLY A 39 -12.07 -8.44 -4.96
C GLY A 39 -13.36 -9.21 -5.23
N ARG A 40 -14.30 -9.24 -4.28
CA ARG A 40 -15.62 -9.88 -4.46
C ARG A 40 -16.42 -9.25 -5.61
N SER A 41 -16.35 -7.93 -5.76
CA SER A 41 -17.10 -7.21 -6.81
C SER A 41 -16.55 -7.44 -8.23
N LEU A 42 -15.30 -7.89 -8.36
CA LEU A 42 -14.62 -8.09 -9.63
C LEU A 42 -14.41 -9.57 -10.01
N GLN A 43 -14.97 -10.50 -9.24
CA GLN A 43 -14.92 -11.92 -9.54
C GLN A 43 -15.75 -12.27 -10.80
N PRO A 44 -15.32 -13.28 -11.59
CA PRO A 44 -14.13 -14.12 -11.40
C PRO A 44 -12.86 -13.55 -12.05
N ASP A 45 -12.95 -12.40 -12.73
CA ASP A 45 -11.90 -11.90 -13.62
C ASP A 45 -10.70 -11.32 -12.88
N TRP A 46 -10.89 -10.87 -11.64
CA TRP A 46 -9.84 -10.27 -10.82
C TRP A 46 -9.73 -10.90 -9.43
N GLN A 47 -8.52 -10.89 -8.90
CA GLN A 47 -8.18 -11.16 -7.51
C GLN A 47 -7.43 -9.97 -6.92
N VAL A 48 -7.51 -9.79 -5.60
CA VAL A 48 -6.87 -8.68 -4.88
C VAL A 48 -5.92 -9.23 -3.82
N ILE A 49 -4.69 -8.76 -3.82
CA ILE A 49 -3.68 -9.02 -2.79
C ILE A 49 -3.66 -7.84 -1.81
N GLU A 50 -3.90 -8.13 -0.54
CA GLU A 50 -3.88 -7.14 0.54
C GLU A 50 -2.46 -6.88 1.06
N ALA A 51 -1.88 -5.74 0.71
CA ALA A 51 -0.60 -5.27 1.22
C ALA A 51 -0.77 -4.03 2.11
N GLY A 52 -1.65 -4.10 3.12
CA GLY A 52 -1.86 -3.03 4.10
C GLY A 52 -0.99 -3.17 5.36
N LEU A 53 -0.23 -2.13 5.71
CA LEU A 53 0.64 -2.09 6.89
C LEU A 53 0.35 -0.87 7.77
N PRO A 54 -0.22 -1.04 8.98
CA PRO A 54 -0.49 0.07 9.88
C PRO A 54 0.75 0.93 10.14
N GLY A 55 0.61 2.23 9.92
CA GLY A 55 1.68 3.20 10.14
C GLY A 55 2.65 3.40 8.98
N ARG A 56 2.46 2.72 7.84
CA ARG A 56 3.29 2.89 6.64
C ARG A 56 3.23 4.34 6.12
N THR A 57 4.39 4.88 5.79
CA THR A 57 4.57 6.18 5.14
C THR A 57 4.79 5.99 3.64
N ALA A 58 4.75 7.06 2.84
CA ALA A 58 5.09 6.98 1.44
C ALA A 58 6.59 6.76 1.22
N ALA A 59 7.45 7.56 1.86
CA ALA A 59 8.89 7.58 1.58
C ALA A 59 9.80 7.75 2.80
N HIS A 60 9.27 7.61 4.02
CA HIS A 60 10.00 7.99 5.23
C HIS A 60 10.10 6.87 6.26
N ASP A 61 11.29 6.66 6.78
CA ASP A 61 11.48 5.78 7.93
C ASP A 61 10.75 6.36 9.15
N CYS A 62 10.08 5.51 9.93
CA CYS A 62 9.43 5.99 11.14
C CYS A 62 10.40 5.89 12.33
N PRO A 63 10.77 6.99 12.99
CA PRO A 63 11.70 6.95 14.13
C PRO A 63 11.15 6.17 15.33
N VAL A 64 9.82 6.02 15.42
CA VAL A 64 9.13 5.34 16.54
C VAL A 64 8.81 3.88 16.21
N MET A 65 8.43 3.59 14.96
CA MET A 65 7.96 2.25 14.55
C MET A 65 8.98 1.48 13.72
N GLY A 66 10.10 2.10 13.33
CA GLY A 66 11.17 1.50 12.56
C GLY A 66 11.16 1.83 11.07
N THR A 67 12.29 1.54 10.43
CA THR A 67 12.58 1.84 9.01
C THR A 67 11.67 1.05 8.05
N HIS A 68 11.21 -0.12 8.45
CA HIS A 68 10.27 -0.95 7.67
C HIS A 68 8.88 -0.33 7.45
N ARG A 69 8.61 0.86 8.02
CA ARG A 69 7.43 1.66 7.69
C ARG A 69 7.58 2.47 6.41
N ASN A 70 8.79 2.59 5.87
CA ASN A 70 9.04 3.25 4.62
C ASN A 70 8.37 2.49 3.46
N GLY A 71 7.43 3.18 2.81
CA GLY A 71 6.64 2.62 1.71
C GLY A 71 7.49 2.14 0.54
N GLN A 72 8.65 2.75 0.26
CA GLN A 72 9.50 2.37 -0.87
C GLN A 72 10.10 0.97 -0.67
N VAL A 73 10.63 0.69 0.52
CA VAL A 73 11.20 -0.63 0.87
C VAL A 73 10.12 -1.69 0.80
N GLY A 74 8.96 -1.42 1.41
CA GLY A 74 7.83 -2.35 1.40
C GLY A 74 7.25 -2.59 0.00
N LEU A 75 7.27 -1.58 -0.88
CA LEU A 75 6.70 -1.70 -2.23
C LEU A 75 7.55 -2.61 -3.09
N ARG A 76 8.88 -2.45 -3.04
CA ARG A 76 9.82 -3.34 -3.72
C ARG A 76 9.62 -4.79 -3.30
N ILE A 77 9.57 -5.03 -1.98
CA ILE A 77 9.30 -6.37 -1.43
C ILE A 77 7.96 -6.92 -1.96
N ALA A 78 6.90 -6.11 -1.98
CA ALA A 78 5.58 -6.55 -2.44
C ALA A 78 5.56 -6.87 -3.94
N LEU A 79 6.18 -6.03 -4.78
CA LEU A 79 6.31 -6.26 -6.23
C LEU A 79 7.18 -7.48 -6.55
N GLU A 80 8.19 -7.76 -5.74
CA GLU A 80 9.07 -8.93 -5.94
C GLU A 80 8.47 -10.22 -5.40
N SER A 81 7.66 -10.15 -4.34
CA SER A 81 7.04 -11.31 -3.70
C SER A 81 5.74 -11.74 -4.37
N HIS A 82 5.07 -10.81 -5.06
CA HIS A 82 3.77 -11.04 -5.69
C HIS A 82 3.87 -10.73 -7.19
N GLY A 83 3.63 -11.72 -8.04
CA GLY A 83 3.70 -11.53 -9.50
C GLY A 83 3.14 -12.73 -10.27
N PRO A 84 2.60 -12.50 -11.48
CA PRO A 84 2.41 -11.21 -12.15
C PRO A 84 1.30 -10.34 -11.51
N ILE A 85 1.47 -9.02 -11.55
CA ILE A 85 0.51 -8.02 -11.05
C ILE A 85 0.03 -7.17 -12.24
N ASP A 86 -1.29 -7.10 -12.45
CA ASP A 86 -1.88 -6.36 -13.56
C ASP A 86 -2.20 -4.91 -13.20
N LEU A 87 -2.49 -4.64 -11.92
CA LEU A 87 -2.87 -3.32 -11.41
C LEU A 87 -2.33 -3.10 -9.99
N LEU A 88 -1.67 -1.97 -9.75
CA LEU A 88 -1.25 -1.51 -8.43
C LEU A 88 -2.15 -0.35 -8.00
N THR A 89 -2.64 -0.41 -6.77
CA THR A 89 -3.34 0.71 -6.12
C THR A 89 -2.53 1.15 -4.91
N ILE A 90 -2.33 2.47 -4.76
CA ILE A 90 -1.57 3.05 -3.65
C ILE A 90 -2.48 3.99 -2.86
N MET A 91 -2.70 3.66 -1.58
CA MET A 91 -3.40 4.55 -0.65
C MET A 91 -2.52 4.81 0.57
N LEU A 92 -1.76 5.90 0.50
CA LEU A 92 -0.79 6.34 1.52
C LEU A 92 -0.81 7.88 1.65
N GLY A 93 -0.12 8.39 2.68
CA GLY A 93 -0.01 9.82 2.98
C GLY A 93 -0.52 10.20 4.38
N THR A 94 -1.42 9.40 4.96
CA THR A 94 -1.98 9.63 6.31
C THR A 94 -0.89 9.67 7.39
N ASN A 95 0.14 8.83 7.27
CA ASN A 95 1.21 8.77 8.27
C ASN A 95 2.28 9.83 8.03
N ASP A 96 2.49 10.23 6.78
CA ASP A 96 3.41 11.30 6.38
C ASP A 96 2.94 12.66 6.90
N SER A 97 1.62 12.86 7.08
CA SER A 97 1.05 14.08 7.67
C SER A 97 1.22 14.19 9.19
N LYS A 98 1.89 13.23 9.85
CA LYS A 98 2.19 13.37 11.29
C LYS A 98 3.19 14.50 11.49
N THR A 99 2.89 15.37 12.46
CA THR A 99 3.61 16.63 12.69
C THR A 99 5.13 16.46 12.87
N PHE A 100 5.58 15.36 13.45
CA PHE A 100 7.01 15.10 13.66
C PHE A 100 7.79 14.87 12.36
N PHE A 101 7.14 14.56 11.23
CA PHE A 101 7.80 14.52 9.93
C PHE A 101 7.96 15.92 9.30
N GLY A 102 7.16 16.91 9.74
CA GLY A 102 7.27 18.30 9.28
C GLY A 102 7.03 18.51 7.78
N LEU A 103 6.32 17.59 7.12
CA LEU A 103 6.12 17.64 5.66
C LEU A 103 4.97 18.57 5.27
N SER A 104 5.16 19.29 4.16
CA SER A 104 4.08 19.96 3.45
C SER A 104 3.29 18.95 2.60
N ALA A 105 2.14 19.38 2.08
CA ALA A 105 1.39 18.58 1.10
C ALA A 105 2.25 18.19 -0.12
N ASP A 106 3.10 19.11 -0.60
CA ASP A 106 4.03 18.84 -1.71
C ASP A 106 5.09 17.80 -1.33
N GLY A 107 5.57 17.82 -0.08
CA GLY A 107 6.49 16.81 0.43
C GLY A 107 5.86 15.41 0.46
N ILE A 108 4.60 15.32 0.91
CA ILE A 108 3.85 14.06 0.89
C ILE A 108 3.61 13.59 -0.55
N ALA A 109 3.24 14.51 -1.46
CA ALA A 109 3.05 14.22 -2.87
C ALA A 109 4.34 13.73 -3.55
N ALA A 110 5.49 14.32 -3.22
CA ALA A 110 6.80 13.85 -3.70
C ALA A 110 7.10 12.43 -3.20
N GLY A 111 6.74 12.11 -1.95
CA GLY A 111 6.81 10.75 -1.42
C GLY A 111 5.97 9.77 -2.23
N LEU A 112 4.72 10.11 -2.55
CA LEU A 112 3.85 9.30 -3.41
C LEU A 112 4.40 9.15 -4.84
N ALA A 113 4.90 10.25 -5.42
CA ALA A 113 5.52 10.23 -6.75
C ALA A 113 6.73 9.29 -6.80
N SER A 114 7.51 9.19 -5.71
CA SER A 114 8.62 8.24 -5.63
C SER A 114 8.17 6.78 -5.70
N LEU A 115 7.00 6.44 -5.14
CA LEU A 115 6.43 5.10 -5.24
C LEU A 115 5.97 4.78 -6.67
N LEU A 116 5.37 5.76 -7.35
CA LEU A 116 5.00 5.64 -8.76
C LEU A 116 6.24 5.45 -9.63
N ALA A 117 7.30 6.22 -9.39
CA ALA A 117 8.56 6.09 -10.11
C ALA A 117 9.21 4.70 -9.91
N ILE A 118 9.11 4.12 -8.71
CA ILE A 118 9.53 2.73 -8.47
C ILE A 118 8.70 1.80 -9.36
N ALA A 119 7.37 1.86 -9.28
CA ALA A 119 6.53 0.90 -9.98
C ALA A 119 6.54 1.07 -11.52
N GLN A 120 6.90 2.25 -12.01
CA GLN A 120 7.12 2.57 -13.42
C GLN A 120 8.52 2.22 -13.94
N SER A 121 9.44 1.75 -13.09
CA SER A 121 10.77 1.36 -13.54
C SER A 121 10.71 0.24 -14.57
N ASP A 122 11.68 0.21 -15.49
CA ASP A 122 11.78 -0.84 -16.52
C ASP A 122 11.79 -2.24 -15.89
N GLU A 123 12.42 -2.38 -14.71
CA GLU A 123 12.46 -3.63 -13.95
C GLU A 123 11.05 -4.13 -13.62
N TYR A 124 10.22 -3.31 -12.97
CA TYR A 124 8.89 -3.74 -12.53
C TYR A 124 7.88 -3.76 -13.67
N GLN A 125 8.00 -2.88 -14.66
CA GLN A 125 7.18 -2.94 -15.88
C GLN A 125 7.43 -4.24 -16.66
N THR A 126 8.70 -4.64 -16.80
CA THR A 126 9.07 -5.91 -17.46
C THR A 126 8.63 -7.11 -16.64
N ARG A 127 8.91 -7.12 -15.33
CA ARG A 127 8.57 -8.23 -14.43
C ARG A 127 7.07 -8.55 -14.42
N HIS A 128 6.21 -7.54 -14.54
CA HIS A 128 4.77 -7.69 -14.44
C HIS A 128 4.02 -7.59 -15.78
N GLY A 129 4.73 -7.44 -16.90
CA GLY A 129 4.11 -7.42 -18.23
C GLY A 129 3.26 -6.17 -18.50
N GLY A 130 3.71 -5.00 -18.03
CA GLY A 130 3.00 -3.72 -18.18
C GLY A 130 2.09 -3.41 -17.00
N LEU A 131 2.69 -3.29 -15.80
CA LEU A 131 1.98 -2.95 -14.57
C LEU A 131 1.28 -1.59 -14.69
N ARG A 132 -0.04 -1.57 -14.46
CA ARG A 132 -0.87 -0.36 -14.45
C ARG A 132 -1.10 0.17 -13.04
N PHE A 133 -1.53 1.43 -12.93
CA PHE A 133 -1.75 2.12 -11.66
C PHE A 133 -3.14 2.75 -11.61
N CYS A 134 -3.77 2.75 -10.44
CA CYS A 134 -4.92 3.62 -10.14
C CYS A 134 -4.78 4.28 -8.77
#